data_AF-A0ABD5XJV3-F1
#
_entry.id   AF-A0ABD5XJV3-F1
#
_cell.length_a   1.000
_cell.length_b   1.000
_cell.length_c   1.000
_cell.angle_alpha   90.00
_cell.angle_beta   90.00
_cell.angle_gamma   90.00
#
_symmetry.space_group_name_H-M   'P 1'
#
loop_
_entity.id
_entity.type
_entity.pdbx_description
1 polymer ?
#
loop_
_entity_poly.entity_id
_entity_poly.type
_entity_poly.pdbx_seq_one_letter_code
_entity_poly.pdbx_strand_id
1 'polypeptide(L)'
;MVEDEVVDSLMRIGLSDKESRAYVTILRNGATTIRVVSEEADISKSYAYDIVGKLEERDLIEIDDHVQPTQLRAIPPAEGIDNLVSQLHTVESQLEDLFDSESYEQQKFSIIKSRRTILAQLNKLIDAAESELVLALPASVLHRVEDSLREAQSRGVFCMLLVTEYDGTSSIDGATASIIQTWSAPAPVTLTVDRGDGIIASADAILNSNSDEYAIYHAEEHIVSSLFDSFIANYWPMGEQVHVGSKSQLPATFTSFRHAVFDATLHLMDGAVVTAEMDIRPTQSNAAFETTTGTIVGVKQSLVRPFSNDFPTQESFVVETSDDTFTVGGSKAFLEDFEARRVVFRSVSDAEQD
;
A
#
# COMPACT_ATOMS: atom_id res chain seq x y z
N MET A 1 -4.47 -31.77 -34.98
CA MET A 1 -4.15 -30.33 -34.99
C MET A 1 -5.34 -29.53 -34.47
N VAL A 2 -6.44 -29.36 -35.22
CA VAL A 2 -7.59 -28.57 -34.71
C VAL A 2 -8.29 -29.22 -33.51
N GLU A 3 -8.53 -30.52 -33.52
CA GLU A 3 -9.14 -31.22 -32.36
C GLU A 3 -8.21 -31.20 -31.13
N ASP A 4 -6.90 -31.32 -31.33
CA ASP A 4 -5.92 -31.24 -30.24
C ASP A 4 -5.87 -29.83 -29.63
N GLU A 5 -5.96 -28.78 -30.47
CA GLU A 5 -6.04 -27.38 -30.01
C GLU A 5 -7.32 -27.09 -29.21
N VAL A 6 -8.45 -27.69 -29.59
CA VAL A 6 -9.73 -27.59 -28.86
C VAL A 6 -9.63 -28.33 -27.53
N VAL A 7 -9.06 -29.52 -27.50
CA VAL A 7 -8.81 -30.28 -26.26
C VAL A 7 -7.90 -29.49 -25.32
N ASP A 8 -6.81 -28.91 -25.82
CA ASP A 8 -5.90 -28.08 -25.03
C ASP A 8 -6.62 -26.85 -24.45
N SER A 9 -7.51 -26.23 -25.22
CA SER A 9 -8.29 -25.07 -24.78
C SER A 9 -9.31 -25.45 -23.68
N LEU A 10 -9.97 -26.60 -23.82
CA LEU A 10 -10.87 -27.14 -22.80
C LEU A 10 -10.12 -27.50 -21.50
N MET A 11 -8.88 -27.97 -21.61
CA MET A 11 -8.05 -28.24 -20.45
C MET A 11 -7.64 -26.95 -19.71
N ARG A 12 -7.37 -25.87 -20.44
CA ARG A 12 -7.05 -24.56 -19.84
C ARG A 12 -8.20 -23.97 -19.05
N ILE A 13 -9.44 -24.31 -19.38
CA ILE A 13 -10.64 -23.90 -18.64
C ILE A 13 -11.09 -24.93 -17.58
N GLY A 14 -10.25 -25.96 -17.31
CA GLY A 14 -10.41 -26.82 -16.15
C GLY A 14 -11.08 -28.19 -16.40
N LEU A 15 -11.13 -28.67 -17.65
CA LEU A 15 -11.44 -30.08 -17.94
C LEU A 15 -10.15 -30.92 -17.94
N SER A 16 -10.23 -32.20 -17.60
CA SER A 16 -9.12 -33.13 -17.81
C SER A 16 -9.02 -33.56 -19.29
N ASP A 17 -7.85 -34.04 -19.73
CA ASP A 17 -7.65 -34.54 -21.11
C ASP A 17 -8.72 -35.58 -21.52
N LYS A 18 -9.08 -36.49 -20.61
CA LYS A 18 -10.10 -37.51 -20.86
C LYS A 18 -11.51 -36.94 -20.92
N GLU A 19 -11.85 -35.95 -20.09
CA GLU A 19 -13.14 -35.23 -20.17
C GLU A 19 -13.24 -34.41 -21.45
N SER A 20 -12.18 -33.68 -21.82
CA SER A 20 -12.11 -32.91 -23.06
C SER A 20 -12.29 -33.80 -24.29
N ARG A 21 -11.62 -34.95 -24.35
CA ARG A 21 -11.77 -35.92 -25.45
C ARG A 21 -13.16 -36.54 -25.51
N ALA A 22 -13.75 -36.88 -24.36
CA ALA A 22 -15.12 -37.38 -24.29
C ALA A 22 -16.13 -36.32 -24.75
N TYR A 23 -15.95 -35.06 -24.34
CA TYR A 23 -16.82 -33.96 -24.75
C TYR A 23 -16.74 -33.69 -26.26
N VAL A 24 -15.53 -33.64 -26.83
CA VAL A 24 -15.31 -33.50 -28.28
C VAL A 24 -15.93 -34.68 -29.05
N THR A 25 -15.83 -35.90 -28.51
CA THR A 25 -16.46 -37.09 -29.08
C THR A 25 -17.98 -36.96 -29.14
N ILE A 26 -18.62 -36.44 -28.09
CA ILE A 26 -20.07 -36.22 -28.04
C ILE A 26 -20.47 -35.09 -29.01
N LEU A 27 -19.73 -33.99 -29.02
CA LEU A 27 -19.95 -32.86 -29.96
C LEU A 27 -19.90 -33.30 -31.42
N ARG A 28 -18.93 -34.14 -31.79
CA ARG A 28 -18.76 -34.63 -33.15
C ARG A 28 -19.88 -35.57 -33.58
N ASN A 29 -20.24 -36.50 -32.70
CA ASN A 29 -21.18 -37.57 -33.02
C ASN A 29 -22.65 -37.15 -32.85
N GLY A 30 -22.93 -35.99 -32.23
CA GLY A 30 -24.29 -35.55 -31.96
C GLY A 30 -24.95 -36.43 -30.89
N ALA A 31 -26.11 -37.02 -31.19
CA ALA A 31 -26.73 -38.00 -30.30
C ALA A 31 -25.90 -39.30 -30.31
N THR A 32 -25.30 -39.63 -29.18
CA THR A 32 -24.40 -40.78 -29.03
C THR A 32 -24.71 -41.59 -27.77
N THR A 33 -23.97 -42.68 -27.53
CA THR A 33 -24.16 -43.54 -26.36
C THR A 33 -22.87 -43.66 -25.56
N ILE A 34 -23.00 -44.03 -24.28
CA ILE A 34 -21.86 -44.27 -23.39
C ILE A 34 -20.84 -45.28 -23.95
N ARG A 35 -21.32 -46.25 -24.74
CA ARG A 35 -20.47 -47.25 -25.38
C ARG A 35 -19.55 -46.61 -26.41
N VAL A 36 -20.09 -45.72 -27.24
CA VAL A 36 -19.33 -44.99 -28.27
C VAL A 36 -18.30 -44.08 -27.61
N VAL A 37 -18.69 -43.35 -26.56
CA VAL A 37 -17.76 -42.50 -25.79
C VAL A 37 -16.64 -43.32 -25.17
N SER A 38 -16.94 -44.49 -24.58
CA SER A 38 -15.94 -45.40 -23.99
C SER A 38 -14.94 -45.94 -25.04
N GLU A 39 -15.44 -46.31 -26.22
CA GLU A 39 -14.62 -46.86 -27.30
C GLU A 39 -13.76 -45.78 -27.98
N GLU A 40 -14.30 -44.59 -28.24
CA GLU A 40 -13.59 -43.51 -28.95
C GLU A 40 -12.66 -42.69 -28.06
N ALA A 41 -12.98 -42.51 -26.77
CA ALA A 41 -12.09 -41.81 -25.83
C ALA A 41 -11.02 -42.74 -25.19
N ASP A 42 -11.00 -44.03 -25.57
CA ASP A 42 -10.12 -45.07 -25.03
C ASP A 42 -10.12 -45.08 -23.50
N ILE A 43 -11.30 -45.32 -22.93
CA ILE A 43 -11.54 -45.37 -21.49
C ILE A 43 -12.46 -46.53 -21.13
N SER A 44 -12.33 -47.04 -19.90
CA SER A 44 -13.24 -48.09 -19.42
C SER A 44 -14.69 -47.60 -19.35
N LYS A 45 -15.67 -48.50 -19.53
CA LYS A 45 -17.10 -48.16 -19.44
C LYS A 45 -17.45 -47.50 -18.10
N SER A 46 -16.92 -48.01 -16.99
CA SER A 46 -17.16 -47.43 -15.66
C SER A 46 -16.64 -45.99 -15.56
N TYR A 47 -15.52 -45.69 -16.20
CA TYR A 47 -14.93 -44.35 -16.20
C TYR A 47 -15.64 -43.41 -17.17
N ALA A 48 -16.17 -43.93 -18.29
CA ALA A 48 -17.02 -43.16 -19.19
C ALA A 48 -18.28 -42.65 -18.48
N TYR A 49 -18.89 -43.45 -17.60
CA TYR A 49 -20.05 -43.01 -16.81
C TYR A 49 -19.70 -41.86 -15.85
N ASP A 50 -18.54 -41.92 -15.18
CA ASP A 50 -18.05 -40.84 -14.31
C ASP A 50 -17.81 -39.54 -15.10
N ILE A 51 -17.14 -39.64 -16.26
CA ILE A 51 -16.87 -38.47 -17.11
C ILE A 51 -18.16 -37.85 -17.65
N VAL A 52 -19.10 -38.67 -18.12
CA VAL A 52 -20.39 -38.20 -18.63
C VAL A 52 -21.19 -37.50 -17.53
N GLY A 53 -21.20 -38.04 -16.30
CA GLY A 53 -21.81 -37.36 -15.17
C GLY A 53 -21.18 -36.00 -14.87
N LYS A 54 -19.86 -35.89 -14.89
CA LYS A 54 -19.15 -34.60 -14.69
C LYS A 54 -19.40 -33.59 -15.79
N LEU A 55 -19.56 -34.04 -17.03
CA LEU A 55 -19.89 -33.16 -18.16
C LEU A 55 -21.35 -32.67 -18.08
N GLU A 56 -22.26 -33.50 -17.56
CA GLU A 56 -23.64 -33.12 -17.28
C GLU A 56 -23.73 -32.15 -16.10
N GLU A 57 -23.00 -32.39 -15.00
CA GLU A 57 -22.91 -31.46 -13.85
C GLU A 57 -22.37 -30.07 -14.23
N ARG A 58 -21.60 -29.99 -15.31
CA ARG A 58 -21.07 -28.74 -15.88
C ARG A 58 -22.00 -28.12 -16.93
N ASP A 59 -23.18 -28.69 -17.16
CA ASP A 59 -24.15 -28.30 -18.18
C ASP A 59 -23.51 -28.19 -19.58
N LEU A 60 -22.61 -29.12 -19.91
CA LEU A 60 -21.98 -29.24 -21.23
C LEU A 60 -22.68 -30.27 -22.11
N ILE A 61 -23.35 -31.25 -21.50
CA ILE A 61 -24.11 -32.30 -22.19
C ILE A 61 -25.43 -32.55 -21.48
N GLU A 62 -26.37 -33.16 -22.20
CA GLU A 62 -27.63 -33.69 -21.69
C GLU A 62 -27.65 -35.21 -21.83
N ILE A 63 -28.22 -35.89 -20.84
CA ILE A 63 -28.47 -37.33 -20.86
C ILE A 63 -29.97 -37.58 -21.01
N ASP A 64 -30.36 -38.27 -22.08
CA ASP A 64 -31.73 -38.75 -22.27
C ASP A 64 -31.80 -40.25 -21.95
N ASP A 65 -32.21 -40.54 -20.71
CA ASP A 65 -32.42 -41.88 -20.17
C ASP A 65 -33.81 -42.47 -20.49
N HIS A 66 -34.70 -41.69 -21.10
CA HIS A 66 -36.05 -42.12 -21.49
C HIS A 66 -36.05 -42.92 -22.80
N VAL A 67 -34.95 -42.88 -23.55
CA VAL A 67 -34.74 -43.63 -24.79
C VAL A 67 -33.80 -44.81 -24.53
N GLN A 68 -34.05 -45.95 -25.19
CA GLN A 68 -33.22 -47.16 -25.08
C GLN A 68 -32.56 -47.49 -26.43
N PRO A 69 -31.21 -47.46 -26.53
CA PRO A 69 -30.25 -47.16 -25.46
C PRO A 69 -30.20 -45.66 -25.10
N THR A 70 -29.87 -45.35 -23.83
CA THR A 70 -29.67 -43.99 -23.30
C THR A 70 -28.80 -43.16 -24.24
N GLN A 71 -29.28 -41.96 -24.57
CA GLN A 71 -28.60 -41.05 -25.47
C GLN A 71 -27.89 -39.94 -24.70
N LEU A 72 -26.74 -39.53 -25.21
CA LEU A 72 -25.94 -38.42 -24.75
C LEU A 72 -25.91 -37.39 -25.87
N ARG A 73 -26.10 -36.11 -25.54
CA ARG A 73 -26.06 -35.04 -26.53
C ARG A 73 -25.31 -33.84 -25.96
N ALA A 74 -24.48 -33.21 -26.77
CA ALA A 74 -23.86 -31.95 -26.37
C ALA A 74 -24.88 -30.81 -26.37
N ILE A 75 -24.84 -30.01 -25.31
CA ILE A 75 -25.48 -28.69 -25.29
C ILE A 75 -24.77 -27.81 -26.33
N PRO A 76 -25.48 -26.93 -27.05
CA PRO A 76 -24.85 -26.01 -28.01
C PRO A 76 -23.62 -25.31 -27.38
N PRO A 77 -22.46 -25.27 -28.06
CA PRO A 77 -21.22 -24.77 -27.45
C PRO A 77 -21.32 -23.36 -26.87
N ALA A 78 -22.08 -22.46 -27.50
CA ALA A 78 -22.29 -21.11 -26.96
C ALA A 78 -22.97 -21.15 -25.58
N GLU A 79 -24.03 -21.95 -25.45
CA GLU A 79 -24.78 -22.12 -24.19
C GLU A 79 -23.95 -22.85 -23.13
N GLY A 80 -23.23 -23.92 -23.51
CA GLY A 80 -22.33 -24.61 -22.58
C GLY A 80 -21.20 -23.71 -22.07
N ILE A 81 -20.67 -22.81 -22.89
CA ILE A 81 -19.67 -21.82 -22.46
C ILE A 81 -20.30 -20.77 -21.54
N ASP A 82 -21.49 -20.26 -21.86
CA ASP A 82 -22.21 -19.31 -21.00
C ASP A 82 -22.52 -19.92 -19.62
N ASN A 83 -22.85 -21.22 -19.55
CA ASN A 83 -23.04 -21.95 -18.29
C ASN A 83 -21.74 -22.00 -17.47
N LEU A 84 -20.60 -22.32 -18.10
CA LEU A 84 -19.30 -22.31 -17.42
C LEU A 84 -18.90 -20.92 -16.91
N VAL A 85 -19.14 -19.86 -17.70
CA VAL A 85 -18.89 -18.47 -17.28
C VAL A 85 -19.77 -18.09 -16.08
N SER A 86 -21.04 -18.51 -16.08
CA SER A 86 -21.97 -18.28 -14.96
C SER A 86 -21.51 -18.99 -13.68
N GLN A 87 -20.98 -20.21 -13.80
CA GLN A 87 -20.35 -20.92 -12.69
C GLN A 87 -19.11 -20.18 -12.16
N LEU A 88 -18.28 -19.62 -13.04
CA LEU A 88 -17.12 -18.81 -12.65
C LEU A 88 -17.52 -17.54 -11.89
N HIS A 89 -18.57 -16.84 -12.31
CA HIS A 89 -19.09 -15.68 -11.55
C HIS A 89 -19.62 -16.06 -10.16
N THR A 90 -20.17 -17.27 -10.02
CA THR A 90 -20.59 -17.77 -8.70
C THR A 90 -19.39 -18.03 -7.80
N VAL A 91 -18.31 -18.61 -8.34
CA VAL A 91 -17.05 -18.82 -7.62
C VAL A 91 -16.40 -17.48 -7.26
N GLU A 92 -16.38 -16.52 -8.18
CA GLU A 92 -15.91 -15.15 -7.95
C GLU A 92 -16.60 -14.52 -6.73
N SER A 93 -17.93 -14.52 -6.70
CA SER A 93 -18.71 -13.99 -5.57
C SER A 93 -18.39 -14.71 -4.25
N GLN A 94 -18.22 -16.04 -4.27
CA GLN A 94 -17.84 -16.79 -3.06
C GLN A 94 -16.41 -16.47 -2.59
N LEU A 95 -15.50 -16.20 -3.51
CA LEU A 95 -14.13 -15.78 -3.19
C LEU A 95 -14.09 -14.36 -2.66
N GLU A 96 -14.91 -13.45 -3.20
CA GLU A 96 -15.10 -12.09 -2.69
C GLU A 96 -15.64 -12.11 -1.25
N ASP A 97 -16.68 -12.91 -0.98
CA ASP A 97 -17.23 -13.06 0.38
C ASP A 97 -16.20 -13.60 1.39
N LEU A 98 -15.29 -14.48 0.94
CA LEU A 98 -14.19 -14.98 1.76
C LEU A 98 -13.09 -13.92 1.96
N PHE A 99 -12.80 -13.12 0.93
CA PHE A 99 -11.83 -12.03 0.99
C PHE A 99 -12.30 -10.92 1.94
N ASP A 100 -13.59 -10.61 1.93
CA ASP A 100 -14.23 -9.63 2.82
C ASP A 100 -14.50 -10.17 4.23
N SER A 101 -14.05 -11.39 4.56
CA SER A 101 -14.23 -11.96 5.90
C SER A 101 -13.46 -11.19 6.98
N GLU A 102 -13.97 -11.18 8.22
CA GLU A 102 -13.46 -10.46 9.41
C GLU A 102 -11.93 -10.55 9.61
N SER A 103 -11.27 -11.60 9.12
CA SER A 103 -9.82 -11.75 9.22
C SER A 103 -9.03 -10.70 8.42
N TYR A 104 -9.58 -10.20 7.30
CA TYR A 104 -8.98 -9.15 6.47
C TYR A 104 -9.31 -7.76 7.03
N GLU A 105 -10.53 -7.54 7.53
CA GLU A 105 -10.87 -6.32 8.28
C GLU A 105 -10.07 -6.18 9.58
N GLN A 106 -9.84 -7.28 10.33
CA GLN A 106 -8.98 -7.29 11.53
C GLN A 106 -7.51 -6.94 11.23
N GLN A 107 -7.03 -7.12 9.99
CA GLN A 107 -5.70 -6.68 9.58
C GLN A 107 -5.64 -5.18 9.25
N LYS A 108 -6.77 -4.56 8.86
CA LYS A 108 -6.86 -3.13 8.57
C LYS A 108 -7.29 -2.29 9.76
N PHE A 109 -7.98 -2.86 10.74
CA PHE A 109 -8.44 -2.17 11.94
C PHE A 109 -8.31 -3.08 13.16
N SER A 110 -7.75 -2.55 14.26
CA SER A 110 -7.79 -3.28 15.53
C SER A 110 -7.82 -2.36 16.75
N ILE A 111 -8.47 -2.83 17.82
CA ILE A 111 -8.48 -2.18 19.12
C ILE A 111 -7.49 -2.88 20.05
N ILE A 112 -6.51 -2.13 20.55
CA ILE A 112 -5.43 -2.65 21.39
C ILE A 112 -5.61 -2.09 22.80
N LYS A 113 -6.06 -2.94 23.74
CA LYS A 113 -6.40 -2.52 25.11
C LYS A 113 -5.22 -2.57 26.08
N SER A 114 -4.22 -3.41 25.84
CA SER A 114 -3.12 -3.59 26.78
C SER A 114 -1.97 -2.65 26.46
N ARG A 115 -1.55 -1.84 27.44
CA ARG A 115 -0.32 -1.02 27.38
C ARG A 115 0.88 -1.78 26.79
N ARG A 116 1.09 -3.03 27.20
CA ARG A 116 2.20 -3.86 26.69
C ARG A 116 2.06 -4.14 25.21
N THR A 117 0.84 -4.43 24.75
CA THR A 117 0.55 -4.70 23.34
C THR A 117 0.64 -3.42 22.51
N ILE A 118 0.21 -2.26 23.04
CA ILE A 118 0.36 -0.96 22.37
C ILE A 118 1.85 -0.69 22.13
N LEU A 119 2.68 -0.76 23.17
CA LEU A 119 4.14 -0.55 23.05
C LEU A 119 4.81 -1.56 22.12
N ALA A 120 4.38 -2.83 22.14
CA ALA A 120 4.90 -3.85 21.23
C ALA A 120 4.52 -3.54 19.78
N GLN A 121 3.29 -3.08 19.53
CA GLN A 121 2.84 -2.70 18.20
C GLN A 121 3.55 -1.43 17.70
N LEU A 122 3.78 -0.42 18.55
CA LEU A 122 4.56 0.76 18.20
C LEU A 122 5.96 0.36 17.71
N ASN A 123 6.70 -0.45 18.50
CA ASN A 123 8.03 -0.93 18.09
C ASN A 123 7.97 -1.73 16.79
N LYS A 124 7.02 -2.68 16.68
CA LYS A 124 6.84 -3.48 15.46
C LYS A 124 6.68 -2.61 14.20
N LEU A 125 5.87 -1.55 14.27
CA LEU A 125 5.65 -0.65 13.13
C LEU A 125 6.87 0.25 12.86
N ILE A 126 7.55 0.74 13.90
CA ILE A 126 8.80 1.51 13.75
C ILE A 126 9.91 0.64 13.11
N ASP A 127 10.01 -0.63 13.53
CA ASP A 127 10.98 -1.59 13.01
C ASP A 127 10.72 -1.93 11.54
N ALA A 128 9.44 -1.92 11.12
CA ALA A 128 9.01 -2.18 9.75
C ALA A 128 9.08 -0.95 8.83
N ALA A 129 9.28 0.26 9.37
CA ALA A 129 9.28 1.49 8.59
C ALA A 129 10.39 1.50 7.52
N GLU A 130 10.02 1.93 6.31
CA GLU A 130 10.88 1.96 5.13
C GLU A 130 11.24 3.37 4.66
N SER A 131 10.35 4.36 4.82
CA SER A 131 10.52 5.70 4.24
C SER A 131 10.36 6.84 5.25
N GLU A 132 9.28 6.83 6.03
CA GLU A 132 8.98 7.89 6.98
C GLU A 132 8.10 7.42 8.14
N LEU A 133 8.29 8.05 9.30
CA LEU A 133 7.37 7.92 10.41
C LEU A 133 7.20 9.22 11.18
N VAL A 134 6.04 9.35 11.81
CA VAL A 134 5.73 10.39 12.79
C VAL A 134 5.32 9.73 14.07
N LEU A 135 5.89 10.17 15.19
CA LEU A 135 5.55 9.65 16.50
C LEU A 135 5.36 10.78 17.52
N ALA A 136 4.21 10.76 18.21
CA ALA A 136 3.92 11.58 19.38
C ALA A 136 3.77 10.68 20.60
N LEU A 137 4.48 10.95 21.70
CA LEU A 137 4.31 10.21 22.96
C LEU A 137 4.75 11.01 24.19
N PRO A 138 4.26 10.66 25.39
CA PRO A 138 4.79 11.14 26.67
C PRO A 138 6.27 10.82 26.89
N ALA A 139 6.96 11.68 27.64
CA ALA A 139 8.38 11.56 27.92
C ALA A 139 8.71 10.29 28.72
N SER A 140 7.85 9.89 29.66
CA SER A 140 8.15 8.74 30.54
C SER A 140 8.22 7.39 29.82
N VAL A 141 7.63 7.29 28.62
CA VAL A 141 7.62 6.04 27.81
C VAL A 141 8.57 6.07 26.63
N LEU A 142 9.31 7.17 26.41
CA LEU A 142 10.24 7.32 25.29
C LEU A 142 11.29 6.20 25.25
N HIS A 143 11.90 5.88 26.38
CA HIS A 143 12.89 4.80 26.53
C HIS A 143 12.40 3.41 26.06
N ARG A 144 11.10 3.22 25.84
CA ARG A 144 10.51 1.96 25.35
C ARG A 144 10.52 1.83 23.84
N VAL A 145 10.83 2.90 23.11
CA VAL A 145 10.83 2.98 21.64
C VAL A 145 12.09 3.64 21.07
N GLU A 146 12.95 4.24 21.90
CA GLU A 146 14.18 4.92 21.45
C GLU A 146 15.09 4.03 20.60
N ASP A 147 15.29 2.77 20.99
CA ASP A 147 16.19 1.86 20.27
C ASP A 147 15.67 1.61 18.84
N SER A 148 14.39 1.26 18.69
CA SER A 148 13.73 1.10 17.39
C SER A 148 13.78 2.38 16.54
N LEU A 149 13.61 3.56 17.15
CA LEU A 149 13.68 4.84 16.45
C LEU A 149 15.11 5.13 15.92
N ARG A 150 16.15 4.87 16.72
CA ARG A 150 17.56 4.98 16.29
C ARG A 150 17.86 4.00 15.16
N GLU A 151 17.38 2.77 15.27
CA GLU A 151 17.53 1.77 14.22
C GLU A 151 16.85 2.22 12.93
N ALA A 152 15.62 2.76 13.00
CA ALA A 152 14.92 3.32 11.84
C ALA A 152 15.71 4.46 11.18
N GLN A 153 16.24 5.40 11.98
CA GLN A 153 17.09 6.48 11.44
C GLN A 153 18.35 5.91 10.77
N SER A 154 18.98 4.88 11.34
CA SER A 154 20.16 4.25 10.75
C SER A 154 19.89 3.57 9.39
N ARG A 155 18.64 3.17 9.13
CA ARG A 155 18.17 2.65 7.83
C ARG A 155 17.81 3.77 6.84
N GLY A 156 17.86 5.04 7.25
CA GLY A 156 17.52 6.20 6.43
C GLY A 156 16.04 6.62 6.48
N VAL A 157 15.26 6.07 7.41
CA VAL A 157 13.85 6.45 7.62
C VAL A 157 13.79 7.87 8.17
N PHE A 158 12.94 8.71 7.58
CA PHE A 158 12.71 10.07 8.06
C PHE A 158 11.77 10.06 9.28
N CYS A 159 12.29 10.43 10.45
CA CYS A 159 11.55 10.34 11.71
C CYS A 159 11.22 11.73 12.26
N MET A 160 9.94 12.01 12.47
CA MET A 160 9.48 13.17 13.23
C MET A 160 9.00 12.73 14.61
N LEU A 161 9.56 13.32 15.66
CA LEU A 161 9.27 12.95 17.05
C LEU A 161 8.75 14.14 17.83
N LEU A 162 7.55 14.03 18.40
CA LEU A 162 7.00 14.95 19.39
C LEU A 162 6.97 14.27 20.75
N VAL A 163 7.76 14.78 21.70
CA VAL A 163 7.79 14.28 23.08
C VAL A 163 6.99 15.23 23.97
N THR A 164 5.93 14.73 24.58
CA THR A 164 5.13 15.54 25.52
C THR A 164 5.68 15.39 26.93
N GLU A 165 5.97 16.50 27.61
CA GLU A 165 6.66 16.54 28.90
C GLU A 165 5.74 16.83 30.09
N TYR A 166 4.42 16.63 29.91
CA TYR A 166 3.43 16.86 30.97
C TYR A 166 3.48 15.79 32.08
N ASP A 167 4.07 14.64 31.80
CA ASP A 167 4.25 13.50 32.70
C ASP A 167 5.68 13.38 33.26
N GLY A 168 6.56 14.33 32.92
CA GLY A 168 7.97 14.35 33.30
C GLY A 168 8.85 14.88 32.16
N THR A 169 10.15 14.99 32.42
CA THR A 169 11.15 15.32 31.40
C THR A 169 12.04 14.12 31.12
N SER A 170 12.51 13.98 29.88
CA SER A 170 13.47 12.94 29.50
C SER A 170 14.65 13.57 28.78
N SER A 171 15.85 13.03 29.00
CA SER A 171 17.01 13.39 28.17
C SER A 171 16.84 12.72 26.82
N ILE A 172 16.59 13.52 25.78
CA ILE A 172 16.36 13.00 24.43
C ILE A 172 17.68 13.03 23.67
N ASP A 173 18.13 11.88 23.19
CA ASP A 173 19.27 11.78 22.27
C ASP A 173 18.84 12.28 20.88
N GLY A 174 19.61 13.19 20.27
CA GLY A 174 19.35 13.69 18.92
C GLY A 174 19.35 12.58 17.86
N ALA A 175 20.08 11.48 18.09
CA ALA A 175 20.08 10.31 17.21
C ALA A 175 18.73 9.56 17.19
N THR A 176 17.76 9.94 18.02
CA THR A 176 16.45 9.27 18.08
C THR A 176 15.58 9.61 16.88
N ALA A 177 15.66 10.81 16.32
CA ALA A 177 14.81 11.19 15.18
C ALA A 177 15.43 12.29 14.33
N SER A 178 14.97 12.43 13.08
CA SER A 178 15.41 13.49 12.17
C SER A 178 15.02 14.87 12.67
N ILE A 179 13.87 15.00 13.32
CA ILE A 179 13.43 16.23 13.99
C ILE A 179 12.78 15.86 15.32
N ILE A 180 13.16 16.55 16.39
CA ILE A 180 12.59 16.34 17.71
C ILE A 180 12.01 17.65 18.21
N GLN A 181 10.75 17.60 18.61
CA GLN A 181 10.08 18.66 19.33
C GLN A 181 9.63 18.20 20.71
N THR A 182 9.63 19.11 21.68
CA THR A 182 9.05 18.88 23.00
C THR A 182 7.83 19.77 23.22
N TRP A 183 6.84 19.30 23.99
CA TRP A 183 5.67 20.11 24.34
C TRP A 183 5.22 19.86 25.77
N SER A 184 4.99 20.92 26.55
CA SER A 184 4.69 20.81 27.99
C SER A 184 3.22 20.50 28.30
N ALA A 185 2.43 20.11 27.30
CA ALA A 185 1.00 19.80 27.45
C ALA A 185 0.70 18.41 26.84
N PRO A 186 -0.41 17.78 27.25
CA PRO A 186 -0.77 16.46 26.75
C PRO A 186 -1.18 16.48 25.28
N ALA A 187 -0.70 15.49 24.53
CA ALA A 187 -1.14 15.14 23.18
C ALA A 187 -1.56 13.67 23.14
N PRO A 188 -2.43 13.26 22.21
CA PRO A 188 -2.64 11.84 21.95
C PRO A 188 -1.33 11.18 21.51
N VAL A 189 -1.21 9.90 21.82
CA VAL A 189 -0.14 9.07 21.27
C VAL A 189 -0.53 8.80 19.82
N THR A 190 0.29 9.27 18.89
CA THR A 190 0.05 9.13 17.45
C THR A 190 1.28 8.52 16.82
N LEU A 191 1.12 7.43 16.06
CA LEU A 191 2.14 6.90 15.17
C LEU A 191 1.55 6.83 13.76
N THR A 192 2.27 7.32 12.77
CA THR A 192 1.99 7.01 11.36
C THR A 192 3.28 6.52 10.70
N VAL A 193 3.22 5.44 9.94
CA VAL A 193 4.37 4.84 9.24
C VAL A 193 4.03 4.69 7.76
N ASP A 194 4.91 5.20 6.89
CA ASP A 194 4.87 5.05 5.43
C ASP A 194 3.51 5.37 4.79
N ARG A 195 2.71 6.22 5.45
CA ARG A 195 1.31 6.56 5.10
C ARG A 195 0.34 5.37 5.06
N GLY A 196 0.81 4.16 5.38
CA GLY A 196 0.05 2.92 5.31
C GLY A 196 -0.50 2.48 6.65
N ASP A 197 0.25 2.68 7.74
CA ASP A 197 -0.08 2.21 9.08
C ASP A 197 -0.21 3.37 10.07
N GLY A 198 -1.22 3.33 10.92
CA GLY A 198 -1.51 4.37 11.91
C GLY A 198 -1.93 3.80 13.25
N ILE A 199 -1.49 4.43 14.34
CA ILE A 199 -1.98 4.20 15.69
C ILE A 199 -2.36 5.53 16.31
N ILE A 200 -3.52 5.57 16.95
CA ILE A 200 -3.91 6.68 17.82
C ILE A 200 -4.41 6.14 19.17
N ALA A 201 -3.97 6.75 20.26
CA ALA A 201 -4.42 6.43 21.60
C ALA A 201 -4.45 7.66 22.49
N SER A 202 -5.31 7.66 23.51
CA SER A 202 -5.12 8.54 24.66
C SER A 202 -3.75 8.24 25.28
N ALA A 203 -3.03 9.27 25.72
CA ALA A 203 -1.76 9.06 26.40
C ALA A 203 -1.92 8.25 27.71
N ASP A 204 -3.10 8.30 28.34
CA ASP A 204 -3.42 7.48 29.51
C ASP A 204 -3.32 5.96 29.23
N ALA A 205 -3.65 5.52 28.00
CA ALA A 205 -3.58 4.11 27.59
C ALA A 205 -2.16 3.53 27.67
N ILE A 206 -1.13 4.38 27.60
CA ILE A 206 0.27 3.95 27.68
C ILE A 206 0.99 4.39 28.94
N LEU A 207 0.45 5.37 29.68
CA LEU A 207 0.98 5.77 30.99
C LEU A 207 0.49 4.81 32.09
N ASN A 208 -0.79 4.44 32.07
CA ASN A 208 -1.43 3.68 33.14
C ASN A 208 -1.71 2.24 32.70
N SER A 209 -1.11 1.26 33.38
CA SER A 209 -1.30 -0.17 33.05
C SER A 209 -2.70 -0.71 33.35
N ASN A 210 -3.46 0.00 34.18
CA ASN A 210 -4.84 -0.34 34.56
C ASN A 210 -5.86 0.62 33.91
N SER A 211 -5.45 1.35 32.87
CA SER A 211 -6.38 2.21 32.13
C SER A 211 -7.41 1.36 31.38
N ASP A 212 -8.64 1.85 31.32
CA ASP A 212 -9.69 1.31 30.45
C ASP A 212 -9.62 1.90 29.03
N GLU A 213 -8.69 2.83 28.79
CA GLU A 213 -8.40 3.40 27.47
C GLU A 213 -7.72 2.37 26.56
N TYR A 214 -7.81 2.61 25.25
CA TYR A 214 -7.29 1.71 24.23
C TYR A 214 -6.61 2.50 23.10
N ALA A 215 -5.74 1.82 22.36
CA ALA A 215 -5.25 2.32 21.09
C ALA A 215 -6.11 1.76 19.96
N ILE A 216 -6.28 2.57 18.91
CA ILE A 216 -6.86 2.18 17.64
C ILE A 216 -5.71 2.09 16.64
N TYR A 217 -5.57 0.94 16.02
CA TYR A 217 -4.70 0.74 14.87
C TYR A 217 -5.53 0.76 13.58
N HIS A 218 -4.99 1.37 12.54
CA HIS A 218 -5.58 1.41 11.20
C HIS A 218 -4.53 1.22 10.11
N ALA A 219 -4.87 0.52 9.03
CA ALA A 219 -4.01 0.33 7.86
C ALA A 219 -4.67 0.83 6.55
N GLU A 220 -5.38 1.96 6.62
CA GLU A 220 -5.99 2.59 5.45
C GLU A 220 -5.40 3.97 5.22
N GLU A 221 -4.83 4.17 4.03
CA GLU A 221 -4.01 5.34 3.69
C GLU A 221 -4.74 6.67 3.96
N HIS A 222 -6.04 6.76 3.66
CA HIS A 222 -6.80 8.00 3.86
C HIS A 222 -7.03 8.34 5.34
N ILE A 223 -7.21 7.32 6.20
CA ILE A 223 -7.35 7.51 7.65
C ILE A 223 -5.99 7.83 8.26
N VAL A 224 -4.95 7.10 7.86
CA VAL A 224 -3.57 7.36 8.32
C VAL A 224 -3.11 8.77 7.90
N SER A 225 -3.42 9.20 6.68
CA SER A 225 -3.18 10.57 6.21
C SER A 225 -3.92 11.59 7.07
N SER A 226 -5.18 11.33 7.43
CA SER A 226 -5.96 12.24 8.30
C SER A 226 -5.38 12.32 9.72
N LEU A 227 -4.82 11.22 10.25
CA LEU A 227 -4.11 11.21 11.53
C LEU A 227 -2.83 12.06 11.47
N PHE A 228 -2.07 11.93 10.39
CA PHE A 228 -0.90 12.77 10.12
C PHE A 228 -1.28 14.26 10.00
N ASP A 229 -2.30 14.59 9.20
CA ASP A 229 -2.76 15.97 8.98
C ASP A 229 -3.21 16.60 10.30
N SER A 230 -3.94 15.85 11.12
CA SER A 230 -4.34 16.27 12.47
C SER A 230 -3.13 16.51 13.36
N PHE A 231 -2.12 15.64 13.30
CA PHE A 231 -0.89 15.81 14.07
C PHE A 231 -0.14 17.10 13.69
N ILE A 232 0.09 17.30 12.39
CA ILE A 232 0.82 18.46 11.87
C ILE A 232 0.05 19.76 12.11
N ALA A 233 -1.28 19.74 12.02
CA ALA A 233 -2.09 20.94 12.25
C ALA A 233 -2.22 21.31 13.72
N ASN A 234 -2.41 20.31 14.60
CA ASN A 234 -2.87 20.57 15.98
C ASN A 234 -1.76 20.45 17.03
N TYR A 235 -0.72 19.65 16.80
CA TYR A 235 0.27 19.33 17.83
C TYR A 235 1.69 19.74 17.44
N TRP A 236 2.12 19.46 16.21
CA TRP A 236 3.48 19.78 15.76
C TRP A 236 3.89 21.26 15.90
N PRO A 237 3.04 22.26 15.58
CA PRO A 237 3.43 23.67 15.66
C PRO A 237 3.52 24.18 17.09
N MET A 238 2.89 23.46 18.04
CA MET A 238 2.88 23.79 19.47
C MET A 238 4.20 23.41 20.16
N GLY A 239 5.01 22.56 19.54
CA GLY A 239 6.27 22.10 20.09
C GLY A 239 7.40 23.13 20.03
N GLU A 240 8.34 22.99 20.96
CA GLU A 240 9.66 23.61 20.92
C GLU A 240 10.62 22.69 20.17
N GLN A 241 11.31 23.22 19.16
CA GLN A 241 12.26 22.43 18.35
C GLN A 241 13.58 22.28 19.10
N VAL A 242 13.84 21.08 19.62
CA VAL A 242 15.03 20.76 20.42
C VAL A 242 16.12 20.05 19.64
N HIS A 243 15.77 19.39 18.52
CA HIS A 243 16.75 18.76 17.63
C HIS A 243 16.33 18.89 16.16
N VAL A 244 17.32 19.11 15.31
CA VAL A 244 17.23 19.04 13.84
C VAL A 244 18.46 18.25 13.38
N GLY A 245 18.21 17.17 12.65
CA GLY A 245 19.24 16.30 12.09
C GLY A 245 20.06 16.98 11.00
N SER A 246 21.10 16.30 10.54
CA SER A 246 21.96 16.79 9.46
C SER A 246 21.35 16.53 8.08
N LYS A 247 21.61 17.44 7.14
CA LYS A 247 21.35 17.23 5.71
C LYS A 247 22.25 16.16 5.11
N SER A 248 21.75 15.50 4.07
CA SER A 248 22.45 14.48 3.30
C SER A 248 23.57 15.08 2.47
N GLN A 249 24.60 14.27 2.20
CA GLN A 249 25.58 14.59 1.16
C GLN A 249 24.97 14.35 -0.22
N LEU A 250 25.31 15.21 -1.19
CA LEU A 250 24.83 15.09 -2.56
C LEU A 250 25.80 14.24 -3.40
N PRO A 251 25.29 13.39 -4.32
CA PRO A 251 23.89 13.21 -4.68
C PRO A 251 23.10 12.37 -3.66
N ALA A 252 21.80 12.66 -3.51
CA ALA A 252 20.90 11.96 -2.60
C ALA A 252 19.57 11.62 -3.30
N THR A 253 19.01 10.45 -3.02
CA THR A 253 17.72 10.00 -3.56
C THR A 253 16.73 9.81 -2.43
N PHE A 254 15.52 10.33 -2.60
CA PHE A 254 14.48 10.30 -1.58
C PHE A 254 13.25 9.54 -2.07
N THR A 255 12.79 8.62 -1.25
CA THR A 255 11.51 7.90 -1.43
C THR A 255 10.35 8.63 -0.75
N SER A 256 10.62 9.33 0.35
CA SER A 256 9.69 10.27 0.99
C SER A 256 9.90 11.68 0.44
N PHE A 257 8.82 12.27 -0.09
CA PHE A 257 8.83 13.69 -0.50
C PHE A 257 9.10 14.62 0.69
N ARG A 258 8.56 14.29 1.87
CA ARG A 258 8.79 15.05 3.11
C ARG A 258 10.25 15.08 3.51
N HIS A 259 10.93 13.93 3.40
CA HIS A 259 12.37 13.84 3.63
C HIS A 259 13.15 14.72 2.64
N ALA A 260 12.78 14.71 1.36
CA ALA A 260 13.39 15.59 0.36
C ALA A 260 13.18 17.08 0.71
N VAL A 261 11.97 17.47 1.15
CA VAL A 261 11.66 18.84 1.58
C VAL A 261 12.50 19.24 2.80
N PHE A 262 12.63 18.36 3.79
CA PHE A 262 13.51 18.57 4.94
C PHE A 262 14.95 18.82 4.50
N ASP A 263 15.50 17.95 3.66
CA ASP A 263 16.90 18.02 3.23
C ASP A 263 17.18 19.29 2.40
N ALA A 264 16.29 19.62 1.46
CA ALA A 264 16.36 20.86 0.68
C ALA A 264 16.30 22.09 1.58
N THR A 265 15.45 22.08 2.61
CA THR A 265 15.35 23.19 3.57
C THR A 265 16.69 23.46 4.24
N LEU A 266 17.36 22.40 4.70
CA LEU A 266 18.67 22.53 5.36
C LEU A 266 19.78 22.98 4.40
N HIS A 267 19.76 22.52 3.14
CA HIS A 267 20.71 23.02 2.13
C HIS A 267 20.50 24.51 1.82
N LEU A 268 19.24 24.93 1.63
CA LEU A 268 18.90 26.33 1.34
C LEU A 268 19.23 27.26 2.51
N MET A 269 19.03 26.82 3.76
CA MET A 269 19.43 27.58 4.95
C MET A 269 20.94 27.85 5.01
N ASP A 270 21.75 26.92 4.51
CA ASP A 270 23.20 27.08 4.39
C ASP A 270 23.62 27.84 3.12
N GLY A 271 22.66 28.32 2.32
CA GLY A 271 22.91 29.02 1.05
C GLY A 271 23.45 28.11 -0.06
N ALA A 272 23.28 26.80 0.05
CA ALA A 272 23.69 25.85 -0.98
C ALA A 272 22.68 25.84 -2.14
N VAL A 273 23.20 25.63 -3.36
CA VAL A 273 22.38 25.43 -4.55
C VAL A 273 22.08 23.94 -4.68
N VAL A 274 20.79 23.60 -4.77
CA VAL A 274 20.31 22.23 -4.93
C VAL A 274 19.64 22.09 -6.29
N THR A 275 20.19 21.25 -7.14
CA THR A 275 19.53 20.83 -8.39
C THR A 275 18.83 19.51 -8.15
N ALA A 276 17.59 19.39 -8.61
CA ALA A 276 16.77 18.20 -8.43
C ALA A 276 16.31 17.65 -9.78
N GLU A 277 16.50 16.34 -9.97
CA GLU A 277 15.79 15.55 -10.97
C GLU A 277 14.53 14.97 -10.33
N MET A 278 13.37 15.17 -10.97
CA MET A 278 12.07 14.81 -10.43
C MET A 278 11.19 14.16 -11.49
N ASP A 279 10.53 13.07 -11.12
CA ASP A 279 9.41 12.52 -11.91
C ASP A 279 8.14 13.26 -11.50
N ILE A 280 7.62 14.12 -12.39
CA ILE A 280 6.48 15.00 -12.13
C ILE A 280 5.31 14.78 -13.09
N ARG A 281 4.09 15.12 -12.68
CA ARG A 281 2.93 15.29 -13.56
C ARG A 281 2.03 16.43 -13.05
N PRO A 282 1.22 17.08 -13.90
CA PRO A 282 0.30 18.11 -13.44
C PRO A 282 -0.61 17.60 -12.33
N THR A 283 -0.85 18.40 -11.30
CA THR A 283 -1.77 18.01 -10.21
C THR A 283 -3.18 17.78 -10.76
N GLN A 284 -3.94 16.91 -10.09
CA GLN A 284 -5.32 16.55 -10.49
C GLN A 284 -5.44 16.02 -11.94
N SER A 285 -4.36 15.45 -12.48
CA SER A 285 -4.30 14.90 -13.83
C SER A 285 -3.95 13.41 -13.83
N ASN A 286 -4.45 12.70 -14.85
CA ASN A 286 -4.08 11.32 -15.14
C ASN A 286 -2.97 11.22 -16.20
N ALA A 287 -2.26 12.32 -16.47
CA ALA A 287 -1.10 12.32 -17.35
C ALA A 287 0.00 11.37 -16.84
N ALA A 288 0.84 10.90 -17.75
CA ALA A 288 2.04 10.16 -17.39
C ALA A 288 3.01 11.05 -16.62
N PHE A 289 3.82 10.45 -15.75
CA PHE A 289 4.94 11.16 -15.12
C PHE A 289 6.03 11.39 -16.16
N GLU A 290 6.55 12.61 -16.19
CA GLU A 290 7.68 13.04 -17.02
C GLU A 290 8.84 13.44 -16.11
N THR A 291 10.06 13.12 -16.52
CA THR A 291 11.26 13.50 -15.76
C THR A 291 11.65 14.92 -16.13
N THR A 292 11.82 15.78 -15.12
CA THR A 292 12.32 17.15 -15.27
C THR A 292 13.52 17.38 -14.38
N THR A 293 14.35 18.37 -14.72
CA THR A 293 15.45 18.84 -13.87
C THR A 293 15.33 20.34 -13.65
N GLY A 294 15.50 20.78 -12.41
CA GLY A 294 15.47 22.20 -12.06
C GLY A 294 16.20 22.51 -10.77
N THR A 295 16.44 23.78 -10.52
CA THR A 295 17.04 24.26 -9.27
C THR A 295 15.94 24.52 -8.25
N ILE A 296 16.08 23.98 -7.05
CA ILE A 296 15.19 24.30 -5.94
C ILE A 296 15.60 25.67 -5.41
N VAL A 297 14.77 26.68 -5.63
CA VAL A 297 15.00 28.07 -5.19
C VAL A 297 14.18 28.43 -3.96
N GLY A 298 13.25 27.58 -3.55
CA GLY A 298 12.45 27.77 -2.36
C GLY A 298 11.73 26.50 -1.89
N VAL A 299 11.30 26.52 -0.63
CA VAL A 299 10.54 25.46 0.01
C VAL A 299 9.38 26.05 0.82
N LYS A 300 8.24 25.36 0.79
CA LYS A 300 7.07 25.59 1.66
C LYS A 300 6.96 24.40 2.60
N GLN A 301 7.15 24.62 3.90
CA GLN A 301 7.27 23.53 4.88
C GLN A 301 7.02 23.96 6.32
N SER A 302 6.58 23.01 7.16
CA SER A 302 6.37 23.13 8.61
C SER A 302 7.24 22.19 9.46
N LEU A 303 8.31 21.65 8.87
CA LEU A 303 9.24 20.69 9.45
C LEU A 303 10.34 21.36 10.30
N VAL A 304 11.05 22.35 9.74
CA VAL A 304 12.21 23.05 10.34
C VAL A 304 11.89 24.54 10.51
N ARG A 305 12.26 25.16 11.63
CA ARG A 305 12.00 26.59 11.85
C ARG A 305 13.05 27.46 11.11
N PRO A 306 12.67 28.64 10.56
CA PRO A 306 11.31 29.17 10.47
C PRO A 306 10.46 28.41 9.46
N PHE A 307 9.19 28.20 9.82
CA PHE A 307 8.21 27.61 8.91
C PHE A 307 7.89 28.58 7.77
N SER A 308 7.71 28.04 6.58
CA SER A 308 7.45 28.82 5.35
C SER A 308 6.13 28.47 4.68
N ASN A 309 5.42 27.46 5.20
CA ASN A 309 4.11 27.01 4.73
C ASN A 309 3.00 28.05 4.99
N ASP A 310 2.01 28.07 4.10
CA ASP A 310 0.81 28.90 4.18
C ASP A 310 -0.33 28.18 4.92
N PHE A 311 -0.34 26.84 4.93
CA PHE A 311 -1.23 25.99 5.74
C PHE A 311 -0.48 24.77 6.28
N PRO A 312 -0.94 24.12 7.37
CA PRO A 312 -0.10 23.22 8.17
C PRO A 312 0.62 22.10 7.41
N THR A 313 -0.06 21.45 6.48
CA THR A 313 0.42 20.27 5.74
C THR A 313 1.08 20.59 4.40
N GLN A 314 1.29 21.87 4.09
CA GLN A 314 1.94 22.27 2.84
C GLN A 314 3.42 21.90 2.87
N GLU A 315 3.79 21.01 1.96
CA GLU A 315 5.13 20.55 1.68
C GLU A 315 5.36 20.70 0.17
N SER A 316 6.14 21.70 -0.23
CA SER A 316 6.32 22.04 -1.65
C SER A 316 7.73 22.56 -1.95
N PHE A 317 8.19 22.30 -3.17
CA PHE A 317 9.33 22.98 -3.79
C PHE A 317 8.85 24.14 -4.67
N VAL A 318 9.66 25.19 -4.72
CA VAL A 318 9.66 26.18 -5.81
C VAL A 318 10.87 25.85 -6.68
N VAL A 319 10.61 25.47 -7.93
CA VAL A 319 11.60 24.96 -8.87
C VAL A 319 11.77 25.95 -10.02
N GLU A 320 13.00 26.35 -10.28
CA GLU A 320 13.39 27.20 -11.40
C GLU A 320 14.11 26.37 -12.47
N THR A 321 13.67 26.51 -13.72
CA THR A 321 14.30 25.93 -14.91
C THR A 321 14.79 27.05 -15.83
N SER A 322 15.36 26.71 -16.99
CA SER A 322 15.76 27.75 -17.97
C SER A 322 14.58 28.56 -18.50
N ASP A 323 13.38 27.97 -18.52
CA ASP A 323 12.23 28.51 -19.25
C ASP A 323 11.10 28.98 -18.31
N ASP A 324 10.98 28.41 -17.11
CA ASP A 324 9.85 28.68 -16.21
C ASP A 324 10.17 28.44 -14.72
N THR A 325 9.31 28.98 -13.85
CA THR A 325 9.28 28.72 -12.41
C THR A 325 7.94 28.11 -12.02
N PHE A 326 7.96 26.97 -11.36
CA PHE A 326 6.74 26.25 -10.96
C PHE A 326 6.88 25.63 -9.57
N THR A 327 5.77 25.17 -9.02
CA THR A 327 5.69 24.50 -7.74
C THR A 327 5.50 22.99 -7.88
N VAL A 328 6.14 22.24 -6.99
CA VAL A 328 6.06 20.78 -6.96
C VAL A 328 5.70 20.32 -5.56
N GLY A 329 4.63 19.55 -5.44
CA GLY A 329 4.22 18.90 -4.19
C GLY A 329 4.50 17.40 -4.21
N GLY A 330 4.28 16.73 -3.08
CA GLY A 330 4.38 15.28 -3.00
C GLY A 330 3.20 14.56 -3.66
N SER A 331 3.15 13.23 -3.51
CA SER A 331 2.02 12.44 -4.01
C SER A 331 0.68 12.96 -3.47
N LYS A 332 -0.33 13.06 -4.37
CA LYS A 332 -1.67 13.62 -4.11
C LYS A 332 -1.67 15.12 -3.83
N ALA A 333 -0.63 15.84 -4.24
CA ALA A 333 -0.63 17.30 -4.25
C ALA A 333 -1.83 17.87 -5.03
N PHE A 334 -2.41 18.93 -4.49
CA PHE A 334 -3.62 19.57 -5.03
C PHE A 334 -3.49 21.09 -5.18
N LEU A 335 -2.48 21.70 -4.56
CA LEU A 335 -2.23 23.14 -4.63
C LEU A 335 -1.20 23.48 -5.69
N GLU A 336 -0.14 22.65 -5.76
CA GLU A 336 1.02 22.86 -6.61
C GLU A 336 0.71 22.64 -8.08
N ASP A 337 1.58 23.16 -8.95
CA ASP A 337 1.45 22.98 -10.40
C ASP A 337 1.63 21.50 -10.77
N PHE A 338 2.55 20.81 -10.07
CA PHE A 338 2.87 19.40 -10.29
C PHE A 338 2.94 18.59 -9.00
N GLU A 339 2.64 17.29 -9.11
CA GLU A 339 2.97 16.31 -8.07
C GLU A 339 4.21 15.49 -8.49
N ALA A 340 5.07 15.18 -7.52
CA ALA A 340 6.24 14.34 -7.71
C ALA A 340 6.11 12.99 -6.99
N ARG A 341 6.67 11.94 -7.60
CA ARG A 341 6.78 10.60 -6.99
C ARG A 341 8.21 10.17 -6.66
N ARG A 342 9.21 10.81 -7.26
CA ARG A 342 10.64 10.52 -7.05
C ARG A 342 11.40 11.83 -7.14
N VAL A 343 12.34 12.02 -6.20
CA VAL A 343 13.20 13.21 -6.14
C VAL A 343 14.64 12.76 -5.93
N VAL A 344 15.55 13.26 -6.79
CA VAL A 344 16.99 13.02 -6.70
C VAL A 344 17.69 14.36 -6.67
N PHE A 345 18.39 14.67 -5.59
CA PHE A 345 19.24 15.86 -5.50
C PHE A 345 20.63 15.57 -6.06
N ARG A 346 21.12 16.49 -6.87
CA ARG A 346 22.44 16.46 -7.49
C ARG A 346 23.27 17.67 -7.04
N SER A 347 24.59 17.50 -7.02
CA SER A 347 25.51 18.63 -6.85
C SER A 347 25.61 19.44 -8.14
N VAL A 348 25.91 20.74 -8.04
CA VAL A 348 26.07 21.62 -9.22
C VAL A 348 27.13 21.08 -10.20
N SER A 349 28.18 20.40 -9.71
CA SER A 349 29.22 19.80 -10.56
C SER A 349 28.78 18.58 -11.38
N ASP A 350 27.69 17.91 -10.98
CA ASP A 350 27.16 16.74 -11.68
C ASP A 350 26.08 17.12 -12.72
N ALA A 351 25.46 18.30 -12.58
CA ALA A 351 24.43 18.80 -13.49
C ALA A 351 25.00 19.39 -14.80
N GLU A 352 26.29 19.73 -14.85
CA GLU A 352 26.97 20.25 -16.06
C GLU A 352 27.53 19.14 -16.98
N GLN A 353 27.30 17.85 -16.65
CA GLN A 353 27.83 16.69 -17.41
C GLN A 353 26.78 15.88 -18.20
N ASP A 354 25.49 16.19 -18.02
CA ASP A 354 24.37 15.69 -18.84
C ASP A 354 23.85 16.81 -19.75
#